data_AF-A0A954KVC6-F1
#
_entry.id   AF-A0A954KVC6-F1
#
_cell.length_a   1.000
_cell.length_b   1.000
_cell.length_c   1.000
_cell.angle_alpha   90.00
_cell.angle_beta   90.00
_cell.angle_gamma   90.00
#
_symmetry.space_group_name_H-M   'P 1'
#
loop_
_entity.id
_entity.type
_entity.pdbx_description
1 polymer ?
#
loop_
_entity_poly.entity_id
_entity_poly.type
_entity_poly.pdbx_seq_one_letter_code
_entity_poly.pdbx_strand_id
1 'polypeptide(L)'
;MPVRQFMGTLLLFQFVTIAFAHEGPDPLVHWRFDADSIKSSEAIATVAARLGPAATLRGNWSHMPDEAGGALFLSGGGCGIEVTPDHNTAKKFLPDTALTVSAWVTVDKPLRWGGLVGAVEDDGDVESGWVLGYDDDTFTFALRGADEPHRLTYLKGKQKYEQGKWYHVVAAYDGQLMQLFVNGKLDVESREQSGDIVYPAKTSFMLGAYHDANEHHGHRGRIREISIYDLAAKPAWVTHEFEHNAALAVLPAAPVVEPLQFVIRPYLQFGTQTSMTVMWRTNHPATTVLHYGENDECSQTIEVEGLSTLHKVTIPGLQPETQYFYRAESVAPEEAKPLTENVGTFQTVVRPETPFAFAVMSDTQGNPTVSGRLAEFAWGQRPSFLLHTGDLVETGPNDAHWTEHFFPSMNPLIRHVPFYPVLGNHEQNARNYFDYVSLPKPEYYYTFEFGNTQFFMID
;
A
#
# COMPACT_ATOMS: atom_id res chain seq x y z
N MET A 1 -90.03 -31.31 -34.97
CA MET A 1 -89.16 -32.43 -34.51
C MET A 1 -88.11 -32.67 -35.58
N PRO A 2 -86.81 -32.94 -35.31
CA PRO A 2 -86.07 -33.11 -34.05
C PRO A 2 -84.79 -32.18 -33.95
N VAL A 3 -84.32 -31.71 -32.77
CA VAL A 3 -83.38 -32.24 -31.74
C VAL A 3 -81.87 -31.96 -31.96
N ARG A 4 -81.27 -31.29 -30.94
CA ARG A 4 -79.85 -31.25 -30.44
C ARG A 4 -78.84 -30.42 -31.27
N GLN A 5 -77.87 -29.70 -30.70
CA GLN A 5 -77.10 -29.97 -29.47
C GLN A 5 -76.42 -28.67 -28.97
N PHE A 6 -76.42 -28.43 -27.66
CA PHE A 6 -75.53 -27.46 -27.00
C PHE A 6 -74.14 -28.07 -26.88
N MET A 7 -73.09 -27.35 -27.25
CA MET A 7 -71.72 -27.67 -26.84
C MET A 7 -71.02 -26.36 -26.45
N GLY A 8 -70.65 -26.26 -25.17
CA GLY A 8 -69.99 -25.11 -24.59
C GLY A 8 -68.55 -24.99 -25.08
N THR A 9 -68.17 -23.78 -25.47
CA THR A 9 -66.80 -23.46 -25.86
C THR A 9 -65.98 -23.22 -24.60
N LEU A 10 -65.04 -24.12 -24.33
CA LEU A 10 -64.02 -24.03 -23.31
C LEU A 10 -63.02 -22.92 -23.71
N LEU A 11 -62.95 -21.82 -22.95
CA LEU A 11 -61.88 -20.83 -23.10
C LEU A 11 -60.59 -21.40 -22.48
N LEU A 12 -59.65 -21.82 -23.34
CA LEU A 12 -58.27 -22.06 -22.94
C LEU A 12 -57.61 -20.69 -22.66
N PHE A 13 -57.30 -20.42 -21.39
CA PHE A 13 -56.30 -19.41 -21.05
C PHE A 13 -54.93 -19.97 -21.40
N GLN A 14 -54.34 -19.51 -22.51
CA GLN A 14 -52.91 -19.64 -22.72
C GLN A 14 -52.21 -18.74 -21.70
N PHE A 15 -51.62 -19.35 -20.67
CA PHE A 15 -50.56 -18.69 -19.91
C PHE A 15 -49.38 -18.50 -20.86
N VAL A 16 -49.20 -17.26 -21.32
CA VAL A 16 -47.93 -16.84 -21.89
C VAL A 16 -46.94 -16.78 -20.73
N THR A 17 -46.10 -17.80 -20.61
CA THR A 17 -44.86 -17.69 -19.86
C THR A 17 -44.00 -16.65 -20.58
N ILE A 18 -43.93 -15.45 -20.03
CA ILE A 18 -42.88 -14.50 -20.38
C ILE A 18 -41.59 -15.15 -19.89
N ALA A 19 -40.82 -15.72 -20.82
CA ALA A 19 -39.46 -16.15 -20.53
C ALA A 19 -38.64 -14.90 -20.25
N PHE A 20 -38.19 -14.74 -19.00
CA PHE A 20 -37.11 -13.81 -18.71
C PHE A 20 -35.84 -14.37 -19.36
N ALA A 21 -35.28 -13.66 -20.33
CA ALA A 21 -33.92 -13.92 -20.77
C ALA A 21 -32.99 -13.68 -19.57
N HIS A 22 -32.18 -14.66 -19.19
CA HIS A 22 -31.14 -14.54 -18.17
C HIS A 22 -29.78 -14.75 -18.86
N GLU A 23 -28.76 -13.96 -18.52
CA GLU A 23 -27.42 -14.06 -19.13
C GLU A 23 -26.43 -14.97 -18.36
N GLY A 24 -26.78 -15.44 -17.17
CA GLY A 24 -25.94 -16.28 -16.32
C GLY A 24 -26.59 -16.45 -14.94
N PRO A 25 -26.15 -17.43 -14.12
CA PRO A 25 -26.66 -17.56 -12.76
C PRO A 25 -26.42 -16.26 -11.97
N ASP A 26 -27.31 -15.93 -11.03
CA ASP A 26 -27.07 -14.81 -10.12
C ASP A 26 -25.89 -15.14 -9.18
N PRO A 27 -24.97 -14.19 -8.92
CA PRO A 27 -23.88 -14.42 -7.97
C PRO A 27 -24.42 -14.53 -6.54
N LEU A 28 -23.63 -15.14 -5.65
CA LEU A 28 -23.86 -15.10 -4.21
C LEU A 28 -23.58 -13.70 -3.65
N VAL A 29 -22.47 -13.09 -4.13
CA VAL A 29 -22.07 -11.72 -3.80
C VAL A 29 -21.41 -11.05 -5.00
N HIS A 30 -21.57 -9.73 -5.09
CA HIS A 30 -21.07 -8.93 -6.20
C HIS A 30 -20.77 -7.50 -5.73
N TRP A 31 -19.50 -7.09 -5.85
CA TRP A 31 -19.04 -5.71 -5.66
C TRP A 31 -18.56 -5.11 -6.97
N ARG A 32 -19.01 -3.88 -7.22
CA ARG A 32 -18.41 -2.97 -8.21
C ARG A 32 -17.70 -1.84 -7.48
N PHE A 33 -16.53 -1.44 -7.96
CA PHE A 33 -15.67 -0.48 -7.28
C PHE A 33 -15.65 0.86 -8.03
N ASP A 34 -16.86 1.38 -8.30
CA ASP A 34 -17.09 2.66 -8.95
C ASP A 34 -17.34 3.78 -7.92
N ALA A 35 -17.45 5.02 -8.40
CA ALA A 35 -17.67 6.19 -7.53
C ALA A 35 -18.97 6.11 -6.72
N ASP A 36 -20.00 5.45 -7.25
CA ASP A 36 -21.32 5.37 -6.63
C ASP A 36 -21.37 4.33 -5.50
N SER A 37 -20.53 3.30 -5.57
CA SER A 37 -20.45 2.26 -4.54
C SER A 37 -19.59 2.66 -3.34
N ILE A 38 -18.61 3.54 -3.53
CA ILE A 38 -17.70 3.99 -2.46
C ILE A 38 -18.36 5.10 -1.63
N LYS A 39 -18.50 4.87 -0.32
CA LYS A 39 -19.04 5.84 0.64
C LYS A 39 -17.98 6.17 1.67
N SER A 40 -17.52 7.42 1.71
CA SER A 40 -16.53 7.90 2.68
C SER A 40 -17.15 8.87 3.68
N SER A 41 -16.84 8.68 4.96
CA SER A 41 -17.06 9.64 6.05
C SER A 41 -15.70 10.02 6.66
N GLU A 42 -15.66 11.00 7.57
CA GLU A 42 -14.41 11.41 8.25
C GLU A 42 -13.72 10.28 9.03
N ALA A 43 -14.43 9.21 9.41
CA ALA A 43 -13.91 8.13 10.24
C ALA A 43 -13.80 6.76 9.54
N ILE A 44 -14.67 6.46 8.58
CA ILE A 44 -14.76 5.15 7.93
C ILE A 44 -15.16 5.33 6.46
N ALA A 45 -14.52 4.56 5.58
CA ALA A 45 -14.94 4.37 4.20
C ALA A 45 -15.41 2.94 3.95
N THR A 46 -16.48 2.79 3.17
CA THR A 46 -17.08 1.50 2.83
C THR A 46 -17.38 1.40 1.33
N VAL A 47 -17.48 0.17 0.84
CA VAL A 47 -17.96 -0.16 -0.51
C VAL A 47 -19.30 -0.88 -0.37
N ALA A 48 -20.34 -0.33 -0.99
CA ALA A 48 -21.63 -1.00 -1.09
C ALA A 48 -21.55 -2.15 -2.11
N ALA A 49 -22.03 -3.34 -1.73
CA ALA A 49 -22.21 -4.42 -2.69
C ALA A 49 -23.43 -4.16 -3.57
N ARG A 50 -23.38 -4.60 -4.83
CA ARG A 50 -24.57 -4.74 -5.67
C ARG A 50 -25.46 -5.87 -5.17
N LEU A 51 -24.82 -6.94 -4.68
CA LEU A 51 -25.46 -8.06 -4.01
C LEU A 51 -24.55 -8.56 -2.88
N GLY A 52 -25.09 -8.74 -1.68
CA GLY A 52 -24.30 -9.12 -0.50
C GLY A 52 -24.05 -7.97 0.48
N PRO A 53 -23.10 -8.14 1.42
CA PRO A 53 -22.82 -7.16 2.47
C PRO A 53 -21.95 -6.00 1.95
N ALA A 54 -22.14 -4.82 2.53
CA ALA A 54 -21.16 -3.75 2.39
C ALA A 54 -19.84 -4.16 3.06
N ALA A 55 -18.72 -3.65 2.55
CA ALA A 55 -17.39 -3.99 3.03
C ALA A 55 -16.60 -2.71 3.41
N THR A 56 -15.67 -2.80 4.35
CA THR A 56 -14.93 -1.66 4.91
C THR A 56 -13.56 -1.51 4.24
N LEU A 57 -13.25 -0.32 3.76
CA LEU A 57 -11.93 -0.01 3.19
C LEU A 57 -10.90 0.21 4.30
N ARG A 58 -9.74 -0.44 4.16
CA ARG A 58 -8.60 -0.39 5.08
C ARG A 58 -7.35 0.08 4.33
N GLY A 59 -6.51 0.84 5.04
CA GLY A 59 -5.24 1.37 4.50
C GLY A 59 -5.44 2.52 3.50
N ASN A 60 -4.42 2.71 2.65
CA ASN A 60 -4.36 3.76 1.65
C ASN A 60 -4.94 3.28 0.32
N TRP A 61 -6.01 3.95 -0.11
CA TRP A 61 -6.74 3.66 -1.34
C TRP A 61 -7.16 4.96 -2.02
N SER A 62 -7.48 4.87 -3.30
CA SER A 62 -8.05 5.98 -4.07
C SER A 62 -8.99 5.47 -5.15
N HIS A 63 -10.03 6.24 -5.45
CA HIS A 63 -10.89 5.96 -6.60
C HIS A 63 -10.21 6.49 -7.86
N MET A 64 -10.10 5.64 -8.88
CA MET A 64 -9.52 5.94 -10.19
C MET A 64 -10.64 5.97 -11.22
N PRO A 65 -11.18 7.15 -11.57
CA PRO A 65 -12.26 7.25 -12.55
C PRO A 65 -11.77 6.85 -13.95
N ASP A 66 -12.63 6.17 -14.71
CA ASP A 66 -12.45 5.90 -16.13
C ASP A 66 -13.79 6.08 -16.88
N GLU A 67 -13.77 5.97 -18.21
CA GLU A 67 -14.97 6.14 -19.05
C GLU A 67 -16.07 5.11 -18.77
N ALA A 68 -15.79 4.06 -17.99
CA ALA A 68 -16.69 2.97 -17.70
C ALA A 68 -17.01 2.83 -16.20
N GLY A 69 -16.84 3.89 -15.41
CA GLY A 69 -17.25 3.97 -14.00
C GLY A 69 -16.11 3.94 -12.98
N GLY A 70 -14.88 3.69 -13.42
CA GLY A 70 -13.68 3.69 -12.58
C GLY A 70 -13.35 2.36 -11.90
N ALA A 71 -12.33 2.41 -11.05
CA ALA A 71 -11.84 1.30 -10.24
C ALA A 71 -11.32 1.81 -8.88
N LEU A 72 -11.23 0.93 -7.90
CA LEU A 72 -10.53 1.21 -6.65
C LEU A 72 -9.06 0.84 -6.79
N PHE A 73 -8.15 1.79 -6.55
CA PHE A 73 -6.73 1.53 -6.39
C PHE A 73 -6.40 1.26 -4.93
N LEU A 74 -5.64 0.18 -4.69
CA LEU A 74 -5.03 -0.15 -3.41
C LEU A 74 -3.50 -0.02 -3.52
N SER A 75 -2.88 0.59 -2.51
CA SER A 75 -1.43 0.88 -2.53
C SER A 75 -0.52 -0.26 -2.04
N GLY A 76 -1.08 -1.40 -1.65
CA GLY A 76 -0.34 -2.53 -1.07
C GLY A 76 -0.08 -2.39 0.45
N GLY A 77 0.76 -3.27 1.00
CA GLY A 77 1.02 -3.30 2.44
C GLY A 77 -0.23 -3.67 3.24
N GLY A 78 -0.60 -2.87 4.25
CA GLY A 78 -1.78 -3.10 5.10
C GLY A 78 -3.14 -2.75 4.48
N CYS A 79 -3.23 -2.57 3.15
CA CYS A 79 -4.48 -2.21 2.47
C CYS A 79 -5.39 -3.42 2.24
N GLY A 80 -6.69 -3.16 2.07
CA GLY A 80 -7.69 -4.15 1.64
C GLY A 80 -9.14 -3.69 1.88
N ILE A 81 -10.12 -4.48 1.44
CA ILE A 81 -11.56 -4.28 1.68
C ILE A 81 -12.14 -5.42 2.55
N GLU A 82 -12.37 -5.15 3.83
CA GLU A 82 -12.80 -6.13 4.83
C GLU A 82 -14.32 -6.34 4.75
N VAL A 83 -14.75 -7.52 4.31
CA VAL A 83 -16.17 -7.85 4.26
C VAL A 83 -16.69 -8.13 5.66
N THR A 84 -15.98 -8.98 6.40
CA THR A 84 -16.23 -9.23 7.82
C THR A 84 -15.04 -9.92 8.47
N PRO A 85 -14.70 -9.56 9.72
CA PRO A 85 -13.72 -10.31 10.53
C PRO A 85 -14.33 -11.53 11.22
N ASP A 86 -15.66 -11.72 11.17
CA ASP A 86 -16.36 -12.81 11.84
C ASP A 86 -16.76 -13.92 10.87
N HIS A 87 -16.20 -15.11 11.10
CA HIS A 87 -16.48 -16.29 10.28
C HIS A 87 -17.97 -16.64 10.18
N ASN A 88 -18.73 -16.52 11.27
CA ASN A 88 -20.15 -16.89 11.25
C ASN A 88 -20.96 -15.97 10.34
N THR A 89 -20.54 -14.72 10.22
CA THR A 89 -21.07 -13.77 9.25
C THR A 89 -20.58 -14.09 7.84
N ALA A 90 -19.29 -14.43 7.69
CA ALA A 90 -18.69 -14.78 6.40
C ALA A 90 -19.38 -15.97 5.72
N LYS A 91 -19.67 -17.05 6.46
CA LYS A 91 -20.31 -18.29 5.95
C LYS A 91 -21.60 -18.08 5.15
N LYS A 92 -22.33 -16.98 5.38
CA LYS A 92 -23.56 -16.66 4.63
C LYS A 92 -23.29 -16.23 3.19
N PHE A 93 -22.05 -15.87 2.89
CA PHE A 93 -21.58 -15.29 1.64
C PHE A 93 -20.42 -16.08 1.03
N LEU A 94 -20.13 -17.25 1.59
CA LEU A 94 -19.07 -18.13 1.12
C LEU A 94 -19.67 -19.41 0.52
N PRO A 95 -19.14 -19.89 -0.61
CA PRO A 95 -19.58 -21.13 -1.25
C PRO A 95 -19.15 -22.36 -0.45
N ASP A 96 -19.93 -23.43 -0.52
CA ASP A 96 -19.71 -24.66 0.26
C ASP A 96 -19.24 -25.85 -0.58
N THR A 97 -19.83 -26.06 -1.75
CA THR A 97 -19.70 -27.30 -2.55
C THR A 97 -19.01 -27.05 -3.88
N ALA A 98 -19.37 -25.94 -4.54
CA ALA A 98 -18.77 -25.46 -5.77
C ALA A 98 -18.57 -23.95 -5.70
N LEU A 99 -17.60 -23.44 -6.45
CA LEU A 99 -17.18 -22.05 -6.41
C LEU A 99 -16.87 -21.54 -7.82
N THR A 100 -17.28 -20.32 -8.10
CA THR A 100 -16.63 -19.47 -9.10
C THR A 100 -16.30 -18.11 -8.49
N VAL A 101 -15.08 -17.65 -8.64
CA VAL A 101 -14.65 -16.28 -8.32
C VAL A 101 -14.25 -15.61 -9.61
N SER A 102 -14.83 -14.45 -9.91
CA SER A 102 -14.51 -13.64 -11.09
C SER A 102 -14.04 -12.25 -10.65
N ALA A 103 -12.88 -11.82 -11.14
CA ALA A 103 -12.31 -10.52 -10.79
C ALA A 103 -11.75 -9.81 -12.03
N TRP A 104 -12.04 -8.52 -12.15
CA TRP A 104 -11.35 -7.60 -13.07
C TRP A 104 -10.36 -6.77 -12.28
N VAL A 105 -9.05 -6.97 -12.54
CA VAL A 105 -7.96 -6.40 -11.74
C VAL A 105 -6.77 -5.95 -12.59
N THR A 106 -5.93 -5.08 -12.04
CA THR A 106 -4.54 -4.88 -12.47
C THR A 106 -3.60 -5.29 -11.35
N VAL A 107 -2.41 -5.80 -11.68
CA VAL A 107 -1.32 -5.94 -10.70
C VAL A 107 -0.31 -4.85 -10.98
N ASP A 108 -0.14 -3.92 -10.06
CA ASP A 108 0.72 -2.74 -10.26
C ASP A 108 2.09 -2.92 -9.59
N LYS A 109 2.23 -3.89 -8.67
CA LYS A 109 3.53 -4.33 -8.14
C LYS A 109 3.51 -5.84 -7.89
N PRO A 110 4.54 -6.58 -8.34
CA PRO A 110 4.75 -7.96 -7.96
C PRO A 110 4.76 -8.12 -6.44
N LEU A 111 4.10 -9.18 -5.98
CA LEU A 111 4.04 -9.54 -4.58
C LEU A 111 3.85 -11.05 -4.49
N ARG A 112 4.82 -11.73 -3.88
CA ARG A 112 4.65 -13.13 -3.49
C ARG A 112 3.49 -13.19 -2.49
N TRP A 113 2.57 -14.14 -2.70
CA TRP A 113 1.31 -14.28 -1.93
C TRP A 113 0.35 -13.07 -2.03
N GLY A 114 0.35 -12.33 -3.14
CA GLY A 114 -0.64 -11.26 -3.33
C GLY A 114 -2.07 -11.82 -3.43
N GLY A 115 -2.98 -11.38 -2.56
CA GLY A 115 -4.38 -11.83 -2.62
C GLY A 115 -5.32 -10.81 -3.26
N LEU A 116 -6.28 -11.29 -4.03
CA LEU A 116 -7.34 -10.49 -4.67
C LEU A 116 -8.67 -10.65 -3.95
N VAL A 117 -8.99 -11.87 -3.50
CA VAL A 117 -10.17 -12.16 -2.68
C VAL A 117 -10.03 -13.55 -2.09
N GLY A 118 -10.40 -13.70 -0.83
CA GLY A 118 -10.39 -15.00 -0.17
C GLY A 118 -10.90 -14.98 1.27
N ALA A 119 -11.15 -16.18 1.76
CA ALA A 119 -11.31 -16.50 3.17
C ALA A 119 -10.45 -17.75 3.41
N VAL A 120 -9.23 -17.54 3.89
CA VAL A 120 -8.15 -18.53 3.90
C VAL A 120 -7.42 -18.49 5.24
N GLU A 121 -6.87 -19.63 5.64
CA GLU A 121 -5.85 -19.73 6.68
C GLU A 121 -4.76 -20.67 6.20
N ASP A 122 -3.48 -20.27 6.33
CA ASP A 122 -2.30 -21.07 5.98
C ASP A 122 -1.21 -20.95 7.06
N ASP A 123 -1.52 -21.45 8.25
CA ASP A 123 -0.66 -21.34 9.44
C ASP A 123 0.10 -22.64 9.76
N GLY A 124 0.48 -23.38 8.71
CA GLY A 124 1.19 -24.67 8.81
C GLY A 124 0.27 -25.83 9.20
N ASP A 125 -0.15 -25.92 10.48
CA ASP A 125 -1.01 -27.01 10.94
C ASP A 125 -2.50 -26.78 10.59
N VAL A 126 -2.86 -25.56 10.19
CA VAL A 126 -4.21 -25.17 9.77
C VAL A 126 -4.12 -24.55 8.39
N GLU A 127 -4.41 -25.36 7.39
CA GLU A 127 -4.55 -24.93 6.01
C GLU A 127 -6.01 -25.10 5.60
N SER A 128 -6.74 -24.04 5.28
CA SER A 128 -8.15 -24.15 4.86
C SER A 128 -8.67 -22.92 4.13
N GLY A 129 -9.82 -23.08 3.48
CA GLY A 129 -10.50 -22.04 2.74
C GLY A 129 -10.03 -21.96 1.30
N TRP A 130 -10.03 -20.75 0.76
CA TRP A 130 -9.58 -20.49 -0.60
C TRP A 130 -9.16 -19.03 -0.77
N VAL A 131 -8.30 -18.79 -1.76
CA VAL A 131 -7.90 -17.45 -2.18
C VAL A 131 -7.63 -17.42 -3.68
N LEU A 132 -8.23 -16.45 -4.37
CA LEU A 132 -7.80 -16.01 -5.69
C LEU A 132 -6.75 -14.93 -5.51
N GLY A 133 -5.60 -15.11 -6.13
CA GLY A 133 -4.44 -14.25 -5.91
C GLY A 133 -3.48 -14.21 -7.10
N TYR A 134 -2.25 -13.83 -6.79
CA TYR A 134 -1.13 -13.79 -7.70
C TYR A 134 0.18 -13.95 -6.94
N ASP A 135 1.23 -14.17 -7.72
CA ASP A 135 2.61 -14.30 -7.26
C ASP A 135 3.48 -13.29 -8.03
N ASP A 136 4.81 -13.43 -8.02
CA ASP A 136 5.77 -12.52 -8.67
C ASP A 136 5.44 -12.17 -10.13
N ASP A 137 4.87 -13.10 -10.91
CA ASP A 137 4.56 -12.87 -12.32
C ASP A 137 3.32 -13.58 -12.88
N THR A 138 2.63 -14.42 -12.11
CA THR A 138 1.43 -15.17 -12.55
C THR A 138 0.30 -15.08 -11.55
N PHE A 139 -0.94 -15.27 -12.00
CA PHE A 139 -2.09 -15.44 -11.10
C PHE A 139 -2.08 -16.82 -10.41
N THR A 140 -2.72 -16.91 -9.25
CA THR A 140 -2.78 -18.12 -8.43
C THR A 140 -4.20 -18.37 -7.91
N PHE A 141 -4.50 -19.64 -7.66
CA PHE A 141 -5.73 -20.04 -6.97
C PHE A 141 -5.39 -21.13 -5.96
N ALA A 142 -5.70 -20.90 -4.69
CA ALA A 142 -5.56 -21.90 -3.64
C ALA A 142 -6.93 -22.30 -3.10
N LEU A 143 -7.13 -23.59 -2.82
CA LEU A 143 -8.33 -24.10 -2.17
C LEU A 143 -8.02 -25.41 -1.43
N ARG A 144 -8.76 -25.66 -0.36
CA ARG A 144 -8.82 -26.94 0.35
C ARG A 144 -10.22 -27.55 0.28
N GLY A 145 -10.31 -28.76 -0.27
CA GLY A 145 -11.47 -29.63 -0.19
C GLY A 145 -11.48 -30.50 1.07
N ALA A 146 -12.60 -31.20 1.30
CA ALA A 146 -12.81 -32.04 2.47
C ALA A 146 -12.04 -33.37 2.40
N ASP A 147 -11.80 -33.86 1.18
CA ASP A 147 -11.08 -35.10 0.95
C ASP A 147 -9.55 -34.87 0.95
N GLU A 148 -8.78 -35.93 0.72
CA GLU A 148 -7.31 -35.81 0.64
C GLU A 148 -6.89 -35.06 -0.65
N PRO A 149 -5.83 -34.23 -0.59
CA PRO A 149 -4.97 -34.00 0.55
C PRO A 149 -5.52 -32.93 1.51
N HIS A 150 -5.38 -33.17 2.81
CA HIS A 150 -5.87 -32.27 3.88
C HIS A 150 -5.05 -30.98 4.09
N ARG A 151 -4.64 -30.34 3.00
CA ARG A 151 -3.82 -29.13 2.95
C ARG A 151 -4.29 -28.25 1.77
N LEU A 152 -3.87 -26.99 1.71
CA LEU A 152 -4.15 -26.13 0.56
C LEU A 152 -3.38 -26.64 -0.67
N THR A 153 -4.07 -26.70 -1.81
CA THR A 153 -3.40 -26.88 -3.11
C THR A 153 -3.35 -25.55 -3.83
N TYR A 154 -2.15 -25.09 -4.15
CA TYR A 154 -1.91 -23.86 -4.90
C TYR A 154 -1.76 -24.14 -6.41
N LEU A 155 -2.75 -23.73 -7.20
CA LEU A 155 -2.63 -23.68 -8.66
C LEU A 155 -1.87 -22.41 -9.04
N LYS A 156 -0.66 -22.57 -9.57
CA LYS A 156 0.09 -21.49 -10.19
C LYS A 156 -0.21 -21.42 -11.68
N GLY A 157 -0.64 -20.25 -12.14
CA GLY A 157 -0.89 -19.97 -13.54
C GLY A 157 0.36 -20.11 -14.42
N LYS A 158 0.17 -20.07 -15.73
CA LYS A 158 1.23 -20.11 -16.74
C LYS A 158 1.36 -18.79 -17.46
N GLN A 159 0.26 -18.06 -17.64
CA GLN A 159 0.25 -16.76 -18.25
C GLN A 159 0.89 -15.74 -17.31
N LYS A 160 2.01 -15.16 -17.75
CA LYS A 160 2.62 -14.04 -17.05
C LYS A 160 1.78 -12.78 -17.23
N TYR A 161 1.53 -12.06 -16.14
CA TYR A 161 0.89 -10.76 -16.20
C TYR A 161 1.92 -9.66 -16.51
N GLU A 162 1.40 -8.52 -16.94
CA GLU A 162 2.15 -7.30 -17.23
C GLU A 162 1.67 -6.27 -16.21
N GLN A 163 2.61 -5.59 -15.54
CA GLN A 163 2.24 -4.65 -14.49
C GLN A 163 1.37 -3.52 -15.05
N GLY A 164 0.35 -3.10 -14.31
CA GLY A 164 -0.52 -2.00 -14.72
C GLY A 164 -1.59 -2.36 -15.77
N LYS A 165 -1.59 -3.59 -16.28
CA LYS A 165 -2.53 -4.07 -17.30
C LYS A 165 -3.74 -4.76 -16.69
N TRP A 166 -4.90 -4.58 -17.33
CA TRP A 166 -6.14 -5.23 -16.92
C TRP A 166 -6.15 -6.72 -17.30
N TYR A 167 -6.57 -7.51 -16.33
CA TYR A 167 -6.83 -8.93 -16.48
C TYR A 167 -8.20 -9.27 -15.92
N HIS A 168 -8.91 -10.13 -16.65
CA HIS A 168 -10.02 -10.88 -16.11
C HIS A 168 -9.48 -12.20 -15.60
N VAL A 169 -9.60 -12.43 -14.29
CA VAL A 169 -9.08 -13.64 -13.65
C VAL A 169 -10.26 -14.36 -13.03
N VAL A 170 -10.42 -15.64 -13.39
CA VAL A 170 -11.51 -16.46 -12.89
C VAL A 170 -10.96 -17.75 -12.31
N ALA A 171 -11.34 -18.06 -11.07
CA ALA A 171 -11.12 -19.37 -10.47
C ALA A 171 -12.45 -20.12 -10.39
N ALA A 172 -12.45 -21.41 -10.73
CA ALA A 172 -13.61 -22.28 -10.62
C ALA A 172 -13.24 -23.61 -9.94
N TYR A 173 -14.15 -24.14 -9.13
CA TYR A 173 -14.04 -25.44 -8.48
C TYR A 173 -15.40 -26.13 -8.43
N ASP A 174 -15.48 -27.35 -8.97
CA ASP A 174 -16.74 -28.12 -9.08
C ASP A 174 -16.90 -29.24 -8.04
N GLY A 175 -16.04 -29.26 -7.02
CA GLY A 175 -15.94 -30.34 -6.05
C GLY A 175 -14.91 -31.42 -6.42
N GLN A 176 -14.31 -31.37 -7.63
CA GLN A 176 -13.29 -32.33 -8.09
C GLN A 176 -12.21 -31.73 -9.00
N LEU A 177 -12.49 -30.59 -9.62
CA LEU A 177 -11.62 -29.95 -10.60
C LEU A 177 -11.47 -28.47 -10.24
N MET A 178 -10.25 -28.07 -9.93
CA MET A 178 -9.85 -26.68 -9.78
C MET A 178 -9.39 -26.16 -11.14
N GLN A 179 -9.84 -24.96 -11.53
CA GLN A 179 -9.44 -24.32 -12.78
C GLN A 179 -9.17 -22.83 -12.54
N LEU A 180 -8.12 -22.33 -13.19
CA LEU A 180 -7.79 -20.91 -13.25
C LEU A 180 -7.80 -20.46 -14.70
N PHE A 181 -8.51 -19.37 -14.97
CA PHE A 181 -8.65 -18.76 -16.28
C PHE A 181 -8.13 -17.33 -16.25
N VAL A 182 -7.52 -16.92 -17.35
CA VAL A 182 -7.05 -15.54 -17.56
C VAL A 182 -7.58 -15.07 -18.92
N ASN A 183 -8.27 -13.92 -18.92
CA ASN A 183 -8.86 -13.30 -20.11
C ASN A 183 -9.73 -14.27 -20.93
N GLY A 184 -10.64 -14.97 -20.25
CA GLY A 184 -11.59 -15.89 -20.86
C GLY A 184 -11.02 -17.25 -21.28
N LYS A 185 -9.72 -17.52 -21.04
CA LYS A 185 -9.02 -18.75 -21.46
C LYS A 185 -8.50 -19.53 -20.27
N LEU A 186 -8.58 -20.87 -20.34
CA LEU A 186 -8.02 -21.75 -19.32
C LEU A 186 -6.49 -21.62 -19.29
N ASP A 187 -5.95 -21.35 -18.12
CA ASP A 187 -4.50 -21.18 -17.90
C ASP A 187 -3.90 -22.43 -17.24
N VAL A 188 -4.54 -22.91 -16.16
CA VAL A 188 -4.14 -24.13 -15.44
C VAL A 188 -5.34 -24.81 -14.78
N GLU A 189 -5.25 -26.12 -14.58
CA GLU A 189 -6.23 -26.92 -13.84
C GLU A 189 -5.56 -28.01 -13.01
N SER A 190 -6.25 -28.50 -11.99
CA SER A 190 -5.81 -29.61 -11.14
C SER A 190 -7.00 -30.40 -10.61
N ARG A 191 -6.80 -31.70 -10.39
CA ARG A 191 -7.75 -32.62 -9.72
C ARG A 191 -7.20 -33.12 -8.38
N GLU A 192 -6.22 -32.42 -7.82
CA GLU A 192 -5.60 -32.81 -6.55
C GLU A 192 -6.58 -32.67 -5.38
N GLN A 193 -7.47 -31.67 -5.40
CA GLN A 193 -8.50 -31.46 -4.39
C GLN A 193 -9.85 -32.03 -4.80
N SER A 194 -10.61 -32.52 -3.83
CA SER A 194 -11.99 -32.96 -4.00
C SER A 194 -12.83 -32.80 -2.72
N GLY A 195 -14.15 -32.86 -2.86
CA GLY A 195 -15.11 -32.69 -1.78
C GLY A 195 -15.46 -31.23 -1.48
N ASP A 196 -16.32 -31.03 -0.48
CA ASP A 196 -16.80 -29.71 -0.05
C ASP A 196 -15.63 -28.83 0.44
N ILE A 197 -15.78 -27.52 0.29
CA ILE A 197 -14.77 -26.54 0.70
C ILE A 197 -14.68 -26.50 2.23
N VAL A 198 -13.49 -26.73 2.76
CA VAL A 198 -13.24 -26.69 4.21
C VAL A 198 -12.77 -25.29 4.59
N TYR A 199 -13.49 -24.62 5.47
CA TYR A 199 -13.08 -23.32 6.02
C TYR A 199 -12.50 -23.44 7.43
N PRO A 200 -11.64 -22.49 7.85
CA PRO A 200 -11.10 -22.46 9.21
C PRO A 200 -12.21 -22.24 10.24
N ALA A 201 -11.98 -22.50 11.53
CA ALA A 201 -12.96 -22.21 12.58
C ALA A 201 -13.11 -20.69 12.85
N LYS A 202 -12.08 -19.91 12.51
CA LYS A 202 -12.03 -18.45 12.55
C LYS A 202 -11.33 -17.99 11.29
N THR A 203 -11.96 -17.16 10.48
CA THR A 203 -11.34 -16.56 9.30
C THR A 203 -12.01 -15.21 9.07
N SER A 204 -11.22 -14.24 8.59
CA SER A 204 -11.77 -13.04 7.98
C SER A 204 -12.16 -13.36 6.52
N PHE A 205 -13.06 -12.56 5.97
CA PHE A 205 -13.37 -12.57 4.54
C PHE A 205 -12.94 -11.24 3.93
N MET A 206 -12.02 -11.33 2.98
CA MET A 206 -11.20 -10.21 2.56
C MET A 206 -11.18 -10.06 1.04
N LEU A 207 -11.31 -8.82 0.55
CA LEU A 207 -11.05 -8.46 -0.85
C LEU A 207 -9.80 -7.58 -0.93
N GLY A 208 -9.04 -7.68 -2.01
CA GLY A 208 -7.82 -6.91 -2.24
C GLY A 208 -6.69 -7.18 -1.23
N ALA A 209 -6.68 -8.33 -0.59
CA ALA A 209 -5.56 -8.81 0.21
C ALA A 209 -5.60 -10.33 0.35
N TYR A 210 -4.44 -10.95 0.53
CA TYR A 210 -4.33 -12.22 1.23
C TYR A 210 -4.27 -11.88 2.71
N HIS A 211 -5.06 -12.56 3.53
CA HIS A 211 -5.15 -12.31 4.96
C HIS A 211 -5.54 -13.59 5.68
N ASP A 212 -4.72 -13.99 6.65
CA ASP A 212 -5.01 -15.03 7.63
C ASP A 212 -4.68 -14.53 9.05
N ALA A 213 -4.41 -15.41 10.03
CA ALA A 213 -4.24 -15.01 11.41
C ALA A 213 -2.92 -14.27 11.70
N ASN A 214 -1.88 -14.43 10.88
CA ASN A 214 -0.57 -13.81 11.11
C ASN A 214 0.06 -13.15 9.88
N GLU A 215 -0.51 -13.32 8.69
CA GLU A 215 -0.05 -12.72 7.45
C GLU A 215 -1.09 -11.77 6.85
N HIS A 216 -0.57 -10.65 6.29
CA HIS A 216 -1.36 -9.71 5.52
C HIS A 216 -0.56 -9.24 4.31
N HIS A 217 -0.98 -9.65 3.12
CA HIS A 217 -0.39 -9.25 1.85
C HIS A 217 -1.42 -8.48 1.02
N GLY A 218 -1.49 -7.17 1.28
CA GLY A 218 -2.39 -6.26 0.59
C GLY A 218 -2.06 -6.13 -0.89
N HIS A 219 -3.09 -6.22 -1.72
CA HIS A 219 -2.99 -6.03 -3.15
C HIS A 219 -2.48 -4.62 -3.47
N ARG A 220 -1.54 -4.54 -4.42
CA ARG A 220 -1.16 -3.28 -5.04
C ARG A 220 -1.58 -3.27 -6.50
N GLY A 221 -2.62 -2.52 -6.78
CA GLY A 221 -3.26 -2.48 -8.10
C GLY A 221 -4.70 -2.00 -8.03
N ARG A 222 -5.39 -2.10 -9.16
CA ARG A 222 -6.78 -1.64 -9.32
C ARG A 222 -7.71 -2.83 -9.32
N ILE A 223 -8.83 -2.71 -8.61
CA ILE A 223 -9.93 -3.67 -8.62
C ILE A 223 -11.16 -2.94 -9.16
N ARG A 224 -11.77 -3.50 -10.20
CA ARG A 224 -12.96 -2.94 -10.83
C ARG A 224 -14.23 -3.63 -10.37
N GLU A 225 -14.19 -4.96 -10.33
CA GLU A 225 -15.35 -5.80 -10.07
C GLU A 225 -14.90 -7.14 -9.50
N ILE A 226 -15.64 -7.63 -8.51
CA ILE A 226 -15.49 -8.98 -7.93
C ILE A 226 -16.88 -9.58 -7.77
N SER A 227 -17.05 -10.79 -8.30
CA SER A 227 -18.27 -11.58 -8.18
C SER A 227 -17.92 -13.00 -7.74
N ILE A 228 -18.72 -13.55 -6.83
CA ILE A 228 -18.56 -14.92 -6.32
C ILE A 228 -19.88 -15.67 -6.50
N TYR A 229 -19.79 -16.91 -6.93
CA TYR A 229 -20.92 -17.81 -7.19
C TYR A 229 -20.71 -19.11 -6.42
N ASP A 230 -21.82 -19.74 -6.01
CA ASP A 230 -21.90 -21.08 -5.42
C ASP A 230 -22.04 -22.20 -6.47
N LEU A 231 -21.69 -21.87 -7.72
CA LEU A 231 -21.69 -22.78 -8.87
C LEU A 231 -20.33 -22.73 -9.56
N ALA A 232 -19.90 -23.85 -10.12
CA ALA A 232 -18.70 -23.93 -10.94
C ALA A 232 -19.00 -23.51 -12.38
N ALA A 233 -18.31 -22.47 -12.85
CA ALA A 233 -18.41 -21.99 -14.21
C ALA A 233 -17.81 -22.99 -15.21
N LYS A 234 -18.50 -23.16 -16.35
CA LYS A 234 -17.94 -23.88 -17.49
C LYS A 234 -17.04 -22.93 -18.30
N PRO A 235 -16.04 -23.45 -19.04
CA PRO A 235 -15.17 -22.62 -19.87
C PRO A 235 -15.92 -21.67 -20.81
N ALA A 236 -17.03 -22.12 -21.41
CA ALA A 236 -17.83 -21.28 -22.30
C ALA A 236 -18.49 -20.08 -21.58
N TRP A 237 -18.89 -20.24 -20.32
CA TRP A 237 -19.40 -19.12 -19.52
C TRP A 237 -18.28 -18.14 -19.21
N VAL A 238 -17.09 -18.63 -18.83
CA VAL A 238 -15.93 -17.78 -18.55
C VAL A 238 -15.51 -16.96 -19.78
N THR A 239 -15.53 -17.58 -20.96
CA THR A 239 -15.29 -16.87 -22.23
C THR A 239 -16.35 -15.81 -22.48
N HIS A 240 -17.64 -16.14 -22.26
CA HIS A 240 -18.73 -15.19 -22.46
C HIS A 240 -18.63 -13.97 -21.52
N GLU A 241 -18.39 -14.19 -20.22
CA GLU A 241 -18.23 -13.12 -19.23
C GLU A 241 -17.03 -12.22 -19.53
N PHE A 242 -15.95 -12.79 -20.08
CA PHE A 242 -14.81 -12.00 -20.53
C PHE A 242 -15.19 -11.07 -21.69
N GLU A 243 -16.02 -11.53 -22.63
CA GLU A 243 -16.41 -10.76 -23.83
C GLU A 243 -17.14 -9.46 -23.48
N HIS A 244 -17.91 -9.40 -22.38
CA HIS A 244 -18.61 -8.19 -21.95
C HIS A 244 -17.66 -7.01 -21.66
N ASN A 245 -16.42 -7.29 -21.23
CA ASN A 245 -15.43 -6.29 -20.84
C ASN A 245 -14.07 -6.49 -21.53
N ALA A 246 -13.98 -7.27 -22.62
CA ALA A 246 -12.74 -7.62 -23.30
C ALA A 246 -11.92 -6.41 -23.78
N ALA A 247 -12.59 -5.27 -24.00
CA ALA A 247 -11.94 -4.00 -24.32
C ALA A 247 -10.96 -3.52 -23.25
N LEU A 248 -11.17 -3.85 -21.97
CA LEU A 248 -10.25 -3.49 -20.88
C LEU A 248 -8.90 -4.20 -21.02
N ALA A 249 -8.91 -5.49 -21.39
CA ALA A 249 -7.71 -6.31 -21.48
C ALA A 249 -6.78 -5.93 -22.65
N VAL A 250 -7.28 -5.15 -23.62
CA VAL A 250 -6.48 -4.61 -24.74
C VAL A 250 -5.98 -3.19 -24.51
N LEU A 251 -6.38 -2.53 -23.41
CA LEU A 251 -5.81 -1.25 -23.02
C LEU A 251 -4.31 -1.41 -22.74
N PRO A 252 -3.49 -0.38 -23.03
CA PRO A 252 -2.09 -0.39 -22.62
C PRO A 252 -2.00 -0.50 -21.09
N ALA A 253 -0.90 -1.08 -20.61
CA ALA A 253 -0.56 -1.04 -19.19
C ALA A 253 -0.56 0.43 -18.72
N ALA A 254 -1.42 0.75 -17.76
CA ALA A 254 -1.38 2.08 -17.18
C ALA A 254 -0.13 2.21 -16.30
N PRO A 255 0.55 3.36 -16.32
CA PRO A 255 1.71 3.57 -15.47
C PRO A 255 1.32 3.42 -14.01
N VAL A 256 2.18 2.76 -13.26
CA VAL A 256 2.04 2.60 -11.82
C VAL A 256 2.51 3.90 -11.17
N VAL A 257 1.61 4.86 -11.02
CA VAL A 257 1.92 6.14 -10.38
C VAL A 257 1.72 5.98 -8.87
N GLU A 258 2.82 5.87 -8.11
CA GLU A 258 2.72 6.11 -6.67
C GLU A 258 2.59 7.61 -6.46
N PRO A 259 1.67 8.07 -5.61
CA PRO A 259 1.67 9.47 -5.23
C PRO A 259 3.03 9.82 -4.62
N LEU A 260 3.49 11.03 -4.90
CA LEU A 260 4.72 11.56 -4.35
C LEU A 260 4.60 11.63 -2.82
N GLN A 261 5.53 10.98 -2.13
CA GLN A 261 5.57 10.88 -0.67
C GLN A 261 6.97 11.14 -0.15
N PHE A 262 7.04 11.65 1.09
CA PHE A 262 8.30 11.69 1.83
C PHE A 262 8.64 10.28 2.31
N VAL A 263 9.74 9.73 1.81
CA VAL A 263 10.39 8.54 2.38
C VAL A 263 11.15 8.93 3.64
N ILE A 264 11.85 10.07 3.60
CA ILE A 264 12.45 10.72 4.77
C ILE A 264 11.91 12.15 4.81
N ARG A 265 11.21 12.48 5.89
CA ARG A 265 10.71 13.83 6.14
C ARG A 265 11.87 14.82 6.33
N PRO A 266 11.67 16.12 6.03
CA PRO A 266 12.71 17.13 6.20
C PRO A 266 13.40 17.14 7.57
N TYR A 267 14.73 17.10 7.54
CA TYR A 267 15.60 17.16 8.73
C TYR A 267 16.76 18.13 8.51
N LEU A 268 17.37 18.55 9.61
CA LEU A 268 18.42 19.55 9.66
C LEU A 268 19.79 18.92 9.80
N GLN A 269 20.74 19.43 9.05
CA GLN A 269 22.11 18.96 9.02
C GLN A 269 23.08 20.14 8.99
N PHE A 270 24.15 20.03 9.77
CA PHE A 270 25.31 20.93 9.77
C PHE A 270 24.97 22.45 9.74
N GLY A 271 24.56 22.97 10.90
CA GLY A 271 24.32 24.40 11.09
C GLY A 271 25.60 25.18 11.36
N THR A 272 25.68 26.40 10.84
CA THR A 272 26.73 27.37 11.20
C THR A 272 26.06 28.65 11.74
N GLN A 273 26.85 29.67 12.04
CA GLN A 273 26.30 30.99 12.39
C GLN A 273 25.54 31.64 11.22
N THR A 274 25.83 31.24 9.98
CA THR A 274 25.29 31.91 8.79
C THR A 274 24.68 30.95 7.77
N SER A 275 24.51 29.67 8.12
CA SER A 275 23.93 28.68 7.23
C SER A 275 23.26 27.52 7.96
N MET A 276 22.35 26.85 7.26
CA MET A 276 21.74 25.59 7.68
C MET A 276 21.52 24.70 6.47
N THR A 277 21.75 23.39 6.57
CA THR A 277 21.39 22.44 5.51
C THR A 277 20.09 21.72 5.87
N VAL A 278 19.15 21.69 4.94
CA VAL A 278 17.91 20.92 5.03
C VAL A 278 17.97 19.78 4.03
N MET A 279 17.63 18.58 4.47
CA MET A 279 17.63 17.38 3.64
C MET A 279 16.30 16.63 3.78
N TRP A 280 15.86 15.98 2.70
CA TRP A 280 14.69 15.09 2.69
C TRP A 280 14.80 14.07 1.55
N ARG A 281 13.98 13.02 1.58
CA ARG A 281 13.93 12.01 0.52
C ARG A 281 12.50 11.75 0.07
N THR A 282 12.29 11.65 -1.24
CA THR A 282 11.03 11.29 -1.89
C THR A 282 11.10 9.89 -2.51
N ASN A 283 9.94 9.28 -2.78
CA ASN A 283 9.85 7.95 -3.40
C ASN A 283 10.12 7.95 -4.92
N HIS A 284 10.02 9.11 -5.58
CA HIS A 284 10.28 9.29 -7.01
C HIS A 284 11.05 10.59 -7.28
N PRO A 285 11.79 10.70 -8.41
CA PRO A 285 12.47 11.94 -8.76
C PRO A 285 11.51 13.13 -8.83
N ALA A 286 11.79 14.15 -8.03
CA ALA A 286 10.96 15.35 -7.91
C ALA A 286 11.82 16.63 -7.86
N THR A 287 11.17 17.78 -8.01
CA THR A 287 11.83 19.08 -7.83
C THR A 287 12.32 19.27 -6.39
N THR A 288 13.35 20.10 -6.22
CA THR A 288 13.94 20.43 -4.93
C THR A 288 13.71 21.91 -4.64
N VAL A 289 12.66 22.21 -3.86
CA VAL A 289 12.31 23.58 -3.47
C VAL A 289 12.29 23.70 -1.96
N LEU A 290 12.98 24.71 -1.43
CA LEU A 290 12.96 25.04 -0.01
C LEU A 290 12.50 26.47 0.18
N HIS A 291 11.43 26.64 0.95
CA HIS A 291 10.99 27.94 1.44
C HIS A 291 11.53 28.17 2.84
N TYR A 292 11.94 29.40 3.17
CA TYR A 292 12.42 29.75 4.51
C TYR A 292 12.20 31.23 4.84
N GLY A 293 12.32 31.59 6.13
CA GLY A 293 12.20 32.98 6.58
C GLY A 293 12.24 33.11 8.09
N GLU A 294 12.19 34.33 8.61
CA GLU A 294 12.16 34.61 10.07
C GLU A 294 10.77 34.42 10.70
N ASN A 295 9.76 34.09 9.88
CA ASN A 295 8.39 33.77 10.28
C ASN A 295 7.86 32.56 9.48
N ASP A 296 6.69 32.06 9.86
CA ASP A 296 6.06 30.87 9.25
C ASP A 296 5.56 31.06 7.81
N GLU A 297 5.53 32.29 7.29
CA GLU A 297 5.22 32.58 5.89
C GLU A 297 6.27 31.99 4.94
N CYS A 298 7.53 31.85 5.41
CA CYS A 298 8.65 31.32 4.64
C CYS A 298 8.81 32.04 3.28
N SER A 299 8.95 33.36 3.31
CA SER A 299 8.87 34.23 2.12
C SER A 299 10.07 34.12 1.17
N GLN A 300 11.20 33.54 1.59
CA GLN A 300 12.37 33.30 0.76
C GLN A 300 12.32 31.89 0.16
N THR A 301 12.85 31.71 -1.05
CA THR A 301 12.83 30.43 -1.77
C THR A 301 14.19 30.10 -2.37
N ILE A 302 14.61 28.84 -2.26
CA ILE A 302 15.77 28.27 -2.94
C ILE A 302 15.29 27.08 -3.77
N GLU A 303 15.66 27.06 -5.05
CA GLU A 303 15.40 25.97 -5.97
C GLU A 303 16.73 25.35 -6.41
N VAL A 304 16.80 24.01 -6.42
CA VAL A 304 17.95 23.28 -6.97
C VAL A 304 17.54 22.67 -8.30
N GLU A 305 18.36 22.92 -9.34
CA GLU A 305 18.10 22.44 -10.70
C GLU A 305 18.14 20.91 -10.78
N GLY A 306 17.21 20.35 -11.57
CA GLY A 306 17.10 18.92 -11.82
C GLY A 306 16.11 18.21 -10.91
N LEU A 307 15.86 16.94 -11.22
CA LEU A 307 15.03 16.06 -10.41
C LEU A 307 15.92 15.16 -9.57
N SER A 308 15.54 14.97 -8.30
CA SER A 308 16.25 14.08 -7.39
C SER A 308 15.25 13.33 -6.52
N THR A 309 15.65 12.17 -6.01
CA THR A 309 14.95 11.49 -4.91
C THR A 309 15.51 11.90 -3.55
N LEU A 310 16.78 12.31 -3.51
CA LEU A 310 17.47 12.79 -2.31
C LEU A 310 17.74 14.28 -2.47
N HIS A 311 17.10 15.07 -1.63
CA HIS A 311 17.08 16.52 -1.74
C HIS A 311 17.99 17.10 -0.67
N LYS A 312 18.83 18.07 -1.06
CA LYS A 312 19.76 18.75 -0.17
C LYS A 312 19.82 20.22 -0.55
N VAL A 313 19.52 21.09 0.42
CA VAL A 313 19.56 22.54 0.23
C VAL A 313 20.31 23.17 1.40
N THR A 314 21.39 23.89 1.11
CA THR A 314 22.09 24.71 2.10
C THR A 314 21.62 26.15 1.97
N ILE A 315 21.01 26.68 3.03
CA ILE A 315 20.59 28.08 3.12
C ILE A 315 21.82 28.92 3.51
N PRO A 316 22.29 29.87 2.68
CA PRO A 316 23.42 30.74 3.02
C PRO A 316 22.96 32.09 3.60
N GLY A 317 23.89 32.85 4.17
CA GLY A 317 23.68 34.26 4.51
C GLY A 317 22.70 34.53 5.66
N LEU A 318 22.48 33.55 6.53
CA LEU A 318 21.61 33.70 7.71
C LEU A 318 22.26 34.61 8.77
N GLN A 319 21.43 35.20 9.63
CA GLN A 319 21.91 35.95 10.78
C GLN A 319 22.26 34.99 11.94
N PRO A 320 23.40 35.18 12.62
CA PRO A 320 23.75 34.39 13.80
C PRO A 320 22.68 34.49 14.90
N GLU A 321 22.58 33.47 15.75
CA GLU A 321 21.61 33.40 16.86
C GLU A 321 20.13 33.59 16.52
N THR A 322 19.75 33.50 15.25
CA THR A 322 18.41 33.85 14.80
C THR A 322 17.57 32.61 14.54
N GLN A 323 16.30 32.66 14.97
CA GLN A 323 15.32 31.62 14.68
C GLN A 323 14.79 31.80 13.24
N TYR A 324 14.71 30.69 12.52
CA TYR A 324 14.14 30.63 11.18
C TYR A 324 13.09 29.52 11.10
N PHE A 325 12.22 29.65 10.12
CA PHE A 325 11.21 28.70 9.73
C PHE A 325 11.54 28.18 8.33
N TYR A 326 11.16 26.95 8.02
CA TYR A 326 11.37 26.37 6.71
C TYR A 326 10.26 25.41 6.31
N ARG A 327 10.08 25.23 5.00
CA ARG A 327 9.13 24.29 4.40
C ARG A 327 9.72 23.70 3.13
N ALA A 328 9.83 22.39 3.08
CA ALA A 328 10.25 21.68 1.88
C ALA A 328 9.04 21.45 0.95
N GLU A 329 9.29 21.58 -0.35
CA GLU A 329 8.34 21.34 -1.41
C GLU A 329 8.99 20.52 -2.53
N SER A 330 8.27 19.51 -3.00
CA SER A 330 8.66 18.67 -4.12
C SER A 330 7.47 18.42 -5.04
N VAL A 331 7.69 18.51 -6.35
CA VAL A 331 6.70 18.24 -7.40
C VAL A 331 7.27 17.17 -8.33
N ALA A 332 6.52 16.09 -8.55
CA ALA A 332 6.89 15.05 -9.51
C ALA A 332 6.39 15.44 -10.91
N PRO A 333 7.07 15.05 -12.00
CA PRO A 333 6.67 15.44 -13.37
C PRO A 333 5.23 15.05 -13.75
N GLU A 334 4.70 13.97 -13.17
CA GLU A 334 3.38 13.42 -13.47
C GLU A 334 2.30 13.90 -12.48
N GLU A 335 2.66 14.64 -11.43
CA GLU A 335 1.76 15.12 -10.40
C GLU A 335 1.72 16.64 -10.36
N ALA A 336 0.54 17.22 -10.60
CA ALA A 336 0.37 18.67 -10.54
C ALA A 336 0.34 19.22 -9.10
N LYS A 337 0.10 18.37 -8.09
CA LYS A 337 -0.01 18.80 -6.69
C LYS A 337 1.37 18.70 -6.00
N PRO A 338 1.88 19.78 -5.40
CA PRO A 338 3.11 19.71 -4.64
C PRO A 338 2.95 18.84 -3.40
N LEU A 339 3.95 18.01 -3.13
CA LEU A 339 4.19 17.41 -1.83
C LEU A 339 4.85 18.47 -0.96
N THR A 340 4.14 18.91 0.07
CA THR A 340 4.59 19.93 1.02
C THR A 340 4.48 19.40 2.45
N GLU A 341 5.49 19.65 3.28
CA GLU A 341 5.48 19.30 4.71
C GLU A 341 4.96 20.46 5.59
N ASN A 342 4.61 20.15 6.84
CA ASN A 342 4.38 21.19 7.85
C ASN A 342 5.64 22.03 8.09
N VAL A 343 5.44 23.33 8.39
CA VAL A 343 6.54 24.26 8.70
C VAL A 343 7.40 23.72 9.85
N GLY A 344 8.71 23.59 9.59
CA GLY A 344 9.73 23.30 10.59
C GLY A 344 10.40 24.58 11.08
N THR A 345 11.23 24.47 12.11
CA THR A 345 11.97 25.60 12.68
C THR A 345 13.43 25.22 12.90
N PHE A 346 14.32 26.19 12.93
CA PHE A 346 15.68 25.98 13.40
C PHE A 346 16.24 27.29 13.97
N GLN A 347 17.38 27.20 14.66
CA GLN A 347 18.15 28.37 15.07
C GLN A 347 19.58 28.21 14.56
N THR A 348 20.15 29.28 14.00
CA THR A 348 21.57 29.32 13.62
C THR A 348 22.46 29.22 14.86
N VAL A 349 23.69 28.74 14.69
CA VAL A 349 24.66 28.59 15.78
C VAL A 349 24.83 29.89 16.56
N VAL A 350 25.01 29.74 17.87
CA VAL A 350 25.17 30.88 18.78
C VAL A 350 26.52 31.57 18.64
N ARG A 351 26.63 32.81 19.13
CA ARG A 351 27.89 33.53 19.25
C ARG A 351 28.73 32.95 20.40
N PRO A 352 30.06 33.15 20.41
CA PRO A 352 30.94 32.58 21.43
C PRO A 352 30.55 32.86 22.89
N GLU A 353 29.97 34.02 23.14
CA GLU A 353 29.55 34.50 24.46
C GLU A 353 28.18 33.97 24.93
N THR A 354 27.42 33.33 24.04
CA THR A 354 26.06 32.91 24.34
C THR A 354 26.02 31.47 24.84
N PRO A 355 25.40 31.22 26.01
CA PRO A 355 25.22 29.86 26.51
C PRO A 355 24.40 29.00 25.56
N PHE A 356 24.77 27.74 25.42
CA PHE A 356 24.02 26.74 24.68
C PHE A 356 23.95 25.43 25.45
N ALA A 357 23.00 24.58 25.09
CA ALA A 357 22.87 23.22 25.60
C ALA A 357 22.72 22.27 24.40
N PHE A 358 23.12 21.02 24.55
CA PHE A 358 22.97 20.02 23.49
C PHE A 358 22.57 18.68 24.09
N ALA A 359 21.91 17.86 23.29
CA ALA A 359 21.60 16.48 23.63
C ALA A 359 22.71 15.57 23.10
N VAL A 360 22.98 14.48 23.81
CA VAL A 360 23.84 13.40 23.35
C VAL A 360 23.02 12.12 23.32
N MET A 361 23.03 11.43 22.18
CA MET A 361 22.44 10.11 22.00
C MET A 361 23.44 9.19 21.33
N SER A 362 23.23 7.89 21.47
CA SER A 362 24.03 6.85 20.84
C SER A 362 23.15 5.63 20.65
N ASP A 363 23.55 4.74 19.74
CA ASP A 363 23.11 3.35 19.81
C ASP A 363 21.57 3.21 19.67
N THR A 364 21.00 3.98 18.74
CA THR A 364 19.56 3.99 18.48
C THR A 364 19.11 2.76 17.69
N GLN A 365 20.01 2.20 16.88
CA GLN A 365 19.92 0.92 16.16
C GLN A 365 18.49 0.52 15.74
N GLY A 366 18.03 -0.68 16.15
CA GLY A 366 16.78 -1.30 15.74
C GLY A 366 15.57 -1.03 16.64
N ASN A 367 15.59 -0.01 17.52
CA ASN A 367 14.49 0.22 18.47
C ASN A 367 13.83 1.62 18.30
N PRO A 368 13.12 1.87 17.17
CA PRO A 368 12.56 3.18 16.86
C PRO A 368 11.53 3.68 17.89
N THR A 369 10.82 2.78 18.58
CA THR A 369 9.87 3.15 19.64
C THR A 369 10.56 3.82 20.83
N VAL A 370 11.69 3.27 21.29
CA VAL A 370 12.46 3.86 22.39
C VAL A 370 13.18 5.11 21.92
N SER A 371 13.88 5.04 20.78
CA SER A 371 14.62 6.17 20.20
C SER A 371 13.71 7.37 19.96
N GLY A 372 12.48 7.15 19.47
CA GLY A 372 11.51 8.22 19.26
C GLY A 372 11.04 8.89 20.56
N ARG A 373 10.80 8.10 21.62
CA ARG A 373 10.46 8.67 22.93
C ARG A 373 11.61 9.48 23.52
N LEU A 374 12.85 9.03 23.33
CA LEU A 374 14.03 9.79 23.72
C LEU A 374 14.18 11.08 22.92
N ALA A 375 13.90 11.05 21.60
CA ALA A 375 13.88 12.24 20.75
C ALA A 375 12.85 13.28 21.24
N GLU A 376 11.64 12.85 21.61
CA GLU A 376 10.62 13.71 22.21
C GLU A 376 11.08 14.33 23.54
N PHE A 377 11.67 13.52 24.44
CA PHE A 377 12.20 14.01 25.71
C PHE A 377 13.34 15.01 25.53
N ALA A 378 14.26 14.72 24.62
CA ALA A 378 15.33 15.64 24.26
C ALA A 378 14.76 16.94 23.70
N TRP A 379 13.79 16.87 22.77
CA TRP A 379 13.14 18.09 22.26
C TRP A 379 12.44 18.89 23.35
N GLY A 380 11.86 18.23 24.36
CA GLY A 380 11.31 18.86 25.55
C GLY A 380 12.32 19.68 26.36
N GLN A 381 13.62 19.36 26.27
CA GLN A 381 14.72 20.13 26.86
C GLN A 381 15.24 21.25 25.96
N ARG A 382 14.73 21.38 24.71
CA ARG A 382 15.10 22.42 23.74
C ARG A 382 16.63 22.55 23.54
N PRO A 383 17.34 21.47 23.18
CA PRO A 383 18.77 21.55 22.87
C PRO A 383 19.00 22.44 21.64
N SER A 384 20.20 22.99 21.53
CA SER A 384 20.63 23.74 20.34
C SER A 384 21.04 22.81 19.19
N PHE A 385 21.48 21.59 19.50
CA PHE A 385 21.80 20.53 18.54
C PHE A 385 21.80 19.14 19.21
N LEU A 386 21.84 18.10 18.38
CA LEU A 386 22.04 16.71 18.79
C LEU A 386 23.45 16.23 18.41
N LEU A 387 24.20 15.66 19.34
CA LEU A 387 25.33 14.79 19.05
C LEU A 387 24.86 13.34 19.02
N HIS A 388 25.15 12.61 17.94
CA HIS A 388 24.89 11.18 17.86
C HIS A 388 26.21 10.41 17.77
N THR A 389 26.56 9.64 18.78
CA THR A 389 27.90 9.04 18.90
C THR A 389 28.05 7.69 18.18
N GLY A 390 27.41 7.53 17.00
CA GLY A 390 27.45 6.29 16.22
C GLY A 390 26.29 5.33 16.49
N ASP A 391 26.21 4.27 15.67
CA ASP A 391 25.18 3.23 15.70
C ASP A 391 23.76 3.81 15.59
N LEU A 392 23.58 4.61 14.54
CA LEU A 392 22.31 5.24 14.16
C LEU A 392 21.29 4.19 13.71
N VAL A 393 21.77 3.12 13.07
CA VAL A 393 20.94 2.06 12.53
C VAL A 393 21.49 0.69 12.91
N GLU A 394 20.64 -0.33 12.92
CA GLU A 394 21.06 -1.72 13.20
C GLU A 394 21.97 -2.29 12.09
N THR A 395 21.79 -1.84 10.83
CA THR A 395 22.55 -2.36 9.68
C THR A 395 22.62 -1.30 8.59
N GLY A 396 23.80 -0.70 8.41
CA GLY A 396 24.03 0.40 7.47
C GLY A 396 23.57 0.14 6.03
N PRO A 397 23.89 -1.01 5.42
CA PRO A 397 23.44 -1.30 4.05
C PRO A 397 21.93 -1.50 3.89
N ASN A 398 21.17 -1.74 4.97
CA ASN A 398 19.73 -1.92 4.90
C ASN A 398 19.03 -0.57 4.89
N ASP A 399 18.51 -0.15 3.73
CA ASP A 399 17.82 1.14 3.55
C ASP A 399 16.62 1.30 4.51
N ALA A 400 15.87 0.23 4.77
CA ALA A 400 14.70 0.26 5.65
C ALA A 400 15.06 0.68 7.09
N HIS A 401 16.26 0.31 7.57
CA HIS A 401 16.69 0.74 8.90
C HIS A 401 16.90 2.26 8.98
N TRP A 402 17.23 2.93 7.87
CA TRP A 402 17.28 4.38 7.81
C TRP A 402 15.89 4.99 7.65
N THR A 403 15.14 4.51 6.65
CA THR A 403 13.89 5.14 6.20
C THR A 403 12.69 4.83 7.08
N GLU A 404 12.69 3.69 7.78
CA GLU A 404 11.57 3.22 8.60
C GLU A 404 11.90 3.28 10.10
N HIS A 405 13.18 3.22 10.50
CA HIS A 405 13.57 3.29 11.91
C HIS A 405 14.18 4.65 12.30
N PHE A 406 15.42 4.94 11.88
CA PHE A 406 16.17 6.09 12.40
C PHE A 406 15.50 7.43 12.09
N PHE A 407 15.27 7.75 10.81
CA PHE A 407 14.75 9.07 10.45
C PHE A 407 13.33 9.33 10.97
N PRO A 408 12.37 8.39 10.88
CA PRO A 408 11.05 8.58 11.46
C PRO A 408 11.08 8.73 12.98
N SER A 409 11.86 7.90 13.70
CA SER A 409 11.93 7.97 15.16
C SER A 409 12.60 9.26 15.65
N MET A 410 13.62 9.76 14.94
CA MET A 410 14.33 10.96 15.33
C MET A 410 13.66 12.26 14.86
N ASN A 411 12.70 12.19 13.91
CA ASN A 411 12.02 13.36 13.34
C ASN A 411 11.43 14.35 14.37
N PRO A 412 10.87 13.92 15.52
CA PRO A 412 10.41 14.85 16.56
C PRO A 412 11.49 15.82 17.07
N LEU A 413 12.77 15.50 16.89
CA LEU A 413 13.91 16.32 17.29
C LEU A 413 14.65 16.93 16.10
N ILE A 414 15.08 16.11 15.13
CA ILE A 414 16.02 16.54 14.07
C ILE A 414 15.39 17.45 13.00
N ARG A 415 14.07 17.64 13.04
CA ARG A 415 13.38 18.68 12.27
C ARG A 415 13.47 20.08 12.91
N HIS A 416 13.99 20.16 14.14
CA HIS A 416 14.09 21.40 14.91
C HIS A 416 15.53 21.81 15.22
N VAL A 417 16.43 20.84 15.30
CA VAL A 417 17.84 21.06 15.61
C VAL A 417 18.72 20.24 14.65
N PRO A 418 19.88 20.76 14.21
CA PRO A 418 20.82 19.96 13.45
C PRO A 418 21.37 18.82 14.31
N PHE A 419 21.61 17.67 13.72
CA PHE A 419 22.34 16.58 14.39
C PHE A 419 23.72 16.38 13.78
N TYR A 420 24.67 15.92 14.60
CA TYR A 420 26.07 15.73 14.25
C TYR A 420 26.46 14.29 14.63
N PRO A 421 26.41 13.35 13.68
CA PRO A 421 26.75 11.96 13.94
C PRO A 421 28.23 11.66 13.69
N VAL A 422 28.81 10.72 14.44
CA VAL A 422 29.94 9.91 13.96
C VAL A 422 29.43 8.59 13.39
N LEU A 423 30.25 7.93 12.58
CA LEU A 423 29.96 6.61 12.05
C LEU A 423 30.25 5.58 13.16
N GLY A 424 29.35 4.64 13.42
CA GLY A 424 29.57 3.51 14.33
C GLY A 424 29.77 2.19 13.58
N ASN A 425 30.04 1.11 14.31
CA ASN A 425 30.32 -0.20 13.70
C ASN A 425 29.10 -0.80 12.98
N HIS A 426 27.87 -0.43 13.34
CA HIS A 426 26.66 -0.90 12.66
C HIS A 426 26.38 -0.20 11.33
N GLU A 427 26.91 1.00 11.10
CA GLU A 427 26.84 1.70 9.81
C GLU A 427 27.69 1.01 8.73
N GLN A 428 28.70 0.22 9.11
CA GLN A 428 29.51 -0.63 8.21
C GLN A 428 30.16 0.11 7.03
N ASN A 429 30.45 1.40 7.17
CA ASN A 429 30.89 2.26 6.06
C ASN A 429 29.94 2.20 4.84
N ALA A 430 28.66 1.94 5.08
CA ALA A 430 27.67 1.83 4.03
C ALA A 430 27.45 3.17 3.33
N ARG A 431 27.19 3.11 2.02
CA ARG A 431 26.85 4.27 1.21
C ARG A 431 25.71 5.09 1.81
N ASN A 432 24.71 4.42 2.39
CA ASN A 432 23.53 5.07 2.97
C ASN A 432 23.89 6.14 4.02
N TYR A 433 24.93 5.91 4.85
CA TYR A 433 25.39 6.93 5.80
C TYR A 433 25.80 8.21 5.06
N PHE A 434 26.69 8.08 4.07
CA PHE A 434 27.20 9.21 3.29
C PHE A 434 26.16 9.86 2.38
N ASP A 435 25.11 9.13 1.99
CA ASP A 435 23.98 9.69 1.25
C ASP A 435 23.06 10.51 2.20
N TYR A 436 22.88 10.09 3.46
CA TYR A 436 21.94 10.72 4.40
C TYR A 436 22.53 11.71 5.39
N VAL A 437 23.85 11.89 5.39
CA VAL A 437 24.50 12.96 6.15
C VAL A 437 25.12 13.98 5.19
N SER A 438 25.32 15.19 5.69
CA SER A 438 25.98 16.26 4.94
C SER A 438 26.93 16.97 5.90
N LEU A 439 28.15 16.48 5.96
CA LEU A 439 29.16 16.90 6.93
C LEU A 439 30.40 17.47 6.22
N PRO A 440 31.30 18.16 6.94
CA PRO A 440 32.58 18.54 6.38
C PRO A 440 33.33 17.31 5.90
N LYS A 441 34.00 17.42 4.75
CA LYS A 441 34.77 16.30 4.22
C LYS A 441 36.08 16.11 4.99
N PRO A 442 36.47 14.85 5.25
CA PRO A 442 35.69 13.64 5.00
C PRO A 442 34.59 13.44 6.07
N GLU A 443 33.42 12.97 5.65
CA GLU A 443 32.22 12.97 6.50
C GLU A 443 32.26 11.96 7.66
N TYR A 444 33.29 11.10 7.72
CA TYR A 444 33.51 10.12 8.79
C TYR A 444 34.52 10.58 9.86
N TYR A 445 35.23 11.70 9.67
CA TYR A 445 35.93 12.40 10.75
C TYR A 445 35.94 13.90 10.46
N TYR A 446 35.42 14.69 11.38
CA TYR A 446 35.27 16.12 11.15
C TYR A 446 35.27 16.89 12.46
N THR A 447 35.24 18.21 12.34
CA THR A 447 35.17 19.09 13.49
C THR A 447 34.25 20.26 13.18
N PHE A 448 33.62 20.80 14.21
CA PHE A 448 32.79 22.00 14.10
C PHE A 448 32.85 22.82 15.38
N GLU A 449 32.58 24.11 15.24
CA GLU A 449 32.47 25.04 16.35
C GLU A 449 30.99 25.28 16.68
N PHE A 450 30.67 25.31 17.96
CA PHE A 450 29.38 25.79 18.46
C PHE A 450 29.61 26.72 19.65
N GLY A 451 29.20 27.98 19.50
CA GLY A 451 29.54 29.02 20.48
C GLY A 451 31.07 29.14 20.64
N ASN A 452 31.56 28.98 21.86
CA ASN A 452 33.00 29.02 22.19
C ASN A 452 33.65 27.63 22.29
N THR A 453 33.00 26.58 21.80
CA THR A 453 33.46 25.19 21.97
C THR A 453 33.72 24.52 20.62
N GLN A 454 34.87 23.85 20.51
CA GLN A 454 35.25 23.00 19.38
C GLN A 454 34.88 21.54 19.67
N PHE A 455 34.18 20.90 18.73
CA PHE A 455 33.81 19.48 18.80
C PHE A 455 34.64 18.67 17.81
N PHE A 456 35.28 17.61 18.28
CA PHE A 456 36.05 16.68 17.45
C PHE A 456 35.26 15.39 17.30
N MET A 457 34.85 15.08 16.07
CA MET A 457 33.98 13.96 15.74
C MET A 457 34.84 12.86 15.14
N ILE A 458 35.12 11.85 15.96
CA ILE A 458 36.02 10.72 15.67
C ILE A 458 35.39 9.48 16.30
N ASP A 459 35.36 8.37 15.57
CA ASP A 459 35.11 7.01 16.08
C ASP A 459 36.45 6.28 16.29
#